data_AF-A0A6P5SEN2-F1
#
_entry.id   AF-A0A6P5SEN2-F1
#
_cell.length_a   1.000
_cell.length_b   1.000
_cell.length_c   1.000
_cell.angle_alpha   90.00
_cell.angle_beta   90.00
_cell.angle_gamma   90.00
#
_symmetry.space_group_name_H-M   'P 1'
#
loop_
_entity.id
_entity.type
_entity.pdbx_description
1 polymer ?
#
loop_
_entity_poly.entity_id
_entity_poly.type
_entity_poly.pdbx_seq_one_letter_code
_entity_poly.pdbx_strand_id
1 'polypeptide(L)'
;MAKTLQNLNSIYTIFITIFLFFFFFFFFLTLANAEAHRFSKPLSPSKHGLKKEKLSHLHFYFHDIVSGRNPTAVRVAEAPTTNTSLTGFGAVVMMDEPLTVGPELGSKLVGKAQGIYASASQSEVGFLNRFFAYIKQRSFFEC
;
A
#
# COMPACT_ATOMS: atom_id res chain seq x y z
N MET A 1 31.08 -43.61 23.73
CA MET A 1 29.91 -43.25 22.92
C MET A 1 29.25 -41.94 23.38
N ALA A 2 28.97 -41.74 24.67
CA ALA A 2 28.33 -40.51 25.20
C ALA A 2 29.11 -39.20 24.95
N LYS A 3 30.45 -39.19 25.11
CA LYS A 3 31.29 -38.00 24.86
C LYS A 3 31.27 -37.53 23.40
N THR A 4 31.20 -38.46 22.44
CA THR A 4 31.13 -38.16 21.00
C THR A 4 29.79 -37.49 20.65
N LEU A 5 28.70 -37.92 21.28
CA LEU A 5 27.36 -37.34 21.08
C LEU A 5 27.23 -35.95 21.71
N GLN A 6 27.82 -35.73 22.89
CA GLN A 6 27.89 -34.41 23.52
C GLN A 6 28.69 -33.40 22.69
N ASN A 7 29.82 -33.83 22.11
CA ASN A 7 30.60 -32.99 21.20
C ASN A 7 29.83 -32.66 19.92
N LEU A 8 29.05 -33.61 19.38
CA LEU A 8 28.22 -33.37 18.20
C LEU A 8 27.11 -32.34 18.49
N ASN A 9 26.40 -32.48 19.61
CA ASN A 9 25.38 -31.50 20.02
C ASN A 9 25.97 -30.11 20.29
N SER A 10 27.17 -30.05 20.86
CA SER A 10 27.91 -28.79 21.06
C SER A 10 28.25 -28.13 19.74
N ILE A 11 28.74 -28.89 18.76
CA ILE A 11 29.04 -28.41 17.40
C ILE A 11 27.77 -27.90 16.71
N TYR A 12 26.66 -28.65 16.77
CA TYR A 12 25.37 -28.20 16.21
C TYR A 12 24.88 -26.90 16.86
N THR A 13 25.03 -26.76 18.18
CA THR A 13 24.65 -25.54 18.90
C THR A 13 25.48 -24.34 18.43
N ILE A 14 26.79 -24.53 18.24
CA ILE A 14 27.68 -23.48 17.71
C ILE A 14 27.28 -23.09 16.28
N PHE A 15 26.97 -24.06 15.41
CA PHE A 15 26.52 -23.76 14.05
C PHE A 15 25.20 -22.97 14.04
N ILE A 16 24.24 -23.35 14.90
CA ILE A 16 22.95 -22.67 15.01
C ILE A 16 23.13 -21.24 15.52
N THR A 17 23.95 -21.01 16.54
CA THR A 17 24.17 -19.66 17.08
C THR A 17 24.87 -18.75 16.07
N ILE A 18 25.84 -19.27 15.32
CA ILE A 18 26.50 -18.55 14.23
C ILE A 18 25.49 -18.21 13.11
N PHE A 19 24.67 -19.18 12.71
CA PHE A 19 23.65 -18.96 11.67
C PHE A 19 22.65 -17.87 12.09
N LEU A 20 22.14 -17.92 13.32
CA LEU A 20 21.22 -16.91 13.85
C LEU A 20 21.89 -15.53 13.93
N PHE A 21 23.15 -15.46 14.37
CA PHE A 21 23.90 -14.20 14.41
C PHE A 21 24.01 -13.57 13.02
N PHE A 22 24.39 -14.35 12.00
CA PHE A 22 24.47 -13.86 10.63
C PHE A 22 23.09 -13.47 10.09
N PHE A 23 22.04 -14.26 10.34
CA PHE A 23 20.67 -13.93 9.95
C PHE A 23 20.22 -12.58 10.53
N PHE A 24 20.41 -12.36 11.84
CA PHE A 24 20.08 -11.09 12.47
C PHE A 24 20.95 -9.94 11.95
N PHE A 25 22.25 -10.16 11.74
CA PHE A 25 23.15 -9.14 11.18
C PHE A 25 22.73 -8.70 9.78
N PHE A 26 22.40 -9.65 8.89
CA PHE A 26 21.89 -9.35 7.55
C PHE A 26 20.51 -8.67 7.61
N PHE A 27 19.62 -9.08 8.51
CA PHE A 27 18.34 -8.42 8.72
C PHE A 27 18.52 -6.95 9.13
N PHE A 28 19.40 -6.66 10.10
CA PHE A 28 19.70 -5.28 10.51
C PHE A 28 20.35 -4.46 9.40
N LEU A 29 21.24 -5.04 8.60
CA LEU A 29 21.80 -4.38 7.41
C LEU A 29 20.70 -4.01 6.41
N THR A 30 19.75 -4.91 6.14
CA THR A 30 18.63 -4.60 5.22
C THR A 30 17.71 -3.51 5.78
N LEU A 31 17.48 -3.48 7.09
CA LEU A 31 16.63 -2.47 7.73
C LEU A 31 17.32 -1.09 7.80
N ALA A 32 18.64 -1.06 8.03
CA ALA A 32 19.43 0.18 8.04
C ALA A 32 19.51 0.82 6.66
N ASN A 33 19.45 0.01 5.60
CA ASN A 33 19.43 0.45 4.20
C ASN A 33 18.01 0.63 3.65
N ALA A 34 16.98 0.54 4.48
CA ALA A 34 15.62 0.86 4.06
C ALA A 34 15.53 2.37 3.79
N GLU A 35 15.74 2.76 2.53
CA GLU A 35 15.46 4.11 2.10
C GLU A 35 13.96 4.37 2.30
N ALA A 36 13.63 5.42 3.04
CA ALA A 36 12.29 6.00 2.98
C ALA A 36 12.12 6.58 1.57
N HIS A 37 11.66 5.75 0.64
CA HIS A 37 11.35 6.16 -0.72
C HIS A 37 10.31 7.27 -0.65
N ARG A 38 10.77 8.52 -0.83
CA ARG A 38 9.86 9.65 -1.04
C ARG A 38 9.20 9.44 -2.38
N PHE A 39 7.92 9.07 -2.33
CA PHE A 39 7.09 8.81 -3.51
C PHE A 39 7.02 10.01 -4.45
N SER A 40 7.20 11.23 -3.94
CA SER A 40 7.17 12.46 -4.74
C SER A 40 8.30 13.42 -4.37
N LYS A 41 8.73 14.20 -5.36
CA LYS A 41 9.62 15.35 -5.19
C LYS A 41 8.79 16.59 -4.88
N PRO A 42 9.18 17.44 -3.90
CA PRO A 42 8.51 18.71 -3.69
C PRO A 42 8.62 19.60 -4.93
N LEU A 43 7.47 20.12 -5.37
CA LEU A 43 7.37 21.03 -6.50
C LEU A 43 7.55 22.47 -6.03
N SER A 44 8.24 23.29 -6.82
CA SER A 44 8.45 24.72 -6.55
C SER A 44 7.61 25.57 -7.49
N PRO A 45 6.77 26.50 -7.00
CA PRO A 45 5.90 27.32 -7.85
C PRO A 45 6.66 28.10 -8.93
N SER A 46 7.78 28.73 -8.56
CA SER A 46 8.59 29.56 -9.47
C SER A 46 9.24 28.74 -10.59
N LYS A 47 9.64 27.49 -10.32
CA LYS A 47 10.20 26.59 -11.34
C LYS A 47 9.19 26.12 -12.39
N HIS A 48 7.90 26.22 -12.10
CA HIS A 48 6.82 25.81 -13.01
C HIS A 48 6.13 27.00 -13.69
N GLY A 49 6.69 28.22 -13.57
CA GLY A 49 6.14 29.40 -14.22
C GLY A 49 4.79 29.88 -13.68
N LEU A 50 4.36 29.37 -12.52
CA LEU A 50 3.11 29.78 -11.88
C LEU A 50 3.28 31.20 -11.32
N LYS A 51 2.39 32.12 -11.73
CA LYS A 51 2.49 33.54 -11.34
C LYS A 51 1.35 33.93 -10.41
N LYS A 52 0.12 33.61 -10.79
CA LYS A 52 -1.10 33.92 -10.01
C LYS A 52 -1.74 32.67 -9.42
N GLU A 53 -1.44 31.52 -10.00
CA GLU A 53 -1.96 30.21 -9.64
C GLU A 53 -1.34 29.72 -8.32
N LYS A 54 -2.15 29.05 -7.51
CA LYS A 54 -1.69 28.39 -6.29
C LYS A 54 -1.31 26.93 -6.60
N LEU A 55 -0.24 26.48 -5.98
CA LEU A 55 0.18 25.09 -5.98
C LEU A 55 -0.20 24.46 -4.63
N SER A 56 -0.97 23.38 -4.65
CA SER A 56 -1.36 22.64 -3.45
C SER A 56 -0.84 21.21 -3.53
N HIS A 57 -0.23 20.73 -2.45
CA HIS A 57 0.19 19.34 -2.32
C HIS A 57 -0.77 18.63 -1.38
N LEU A 58 -1.51 17.65 -1.90
CA LEU A 58 -2.44 16.84 -1.13
C LEU A 58 -1.78 15.51 -0.78
N HIS A 59 -1.84 15.15 0.50
CA HIS A 59 -1.38 13.87 1.00
C HIS A 59 -2.46 13.29 1.91
N PHE A 60 -2.97 12.13 1.55
CA PHE A 60 -4.00 11.38 2.27
C PHE A 60 -3.87 9.90 1.94
N TYR A 61 -4.51 9.07 2.75
CA TYR A 61 -4.56 7.62 2.57
C TYR A 61 -5.94 7.20 2.07
N PHE A 62 -5.96 6.39 1.03
CA PHE A 62 -7.14 5.79 0.43
C PHE A 62 -7.27 4.36 0.96
N HIS A 63 -8.44 4.00 1.49
CA HIS A 63 -8.65 2.68 2.10
C HIS A 63 -9.68 1.87 1.30
N ASP A 64 -9.22 0.89 0.52
CA ASP A 64 -10.09 -0.04 -0.23
C ASP A 64 -10.62 -1.15 0.68
N ILE A 65 -11.83 -1.00 1.24
CA ILE A 65 -12.40 -1.97 2.20
C ILE A 65 -13.28 -2.98 1.47
N VAL A 66 -12.68 -4.07 1.03
CA VAL A 66 -13.33 -5.12 0.22
C VAL A 66 -14.11 -6.18 1.01
N SER A 67 -13.98 -6.21 2.34
CA SER A 67 -14.60 -7.25 3.19
C SER A 67 -14.86 -6.77 4.62
N GLY A 68 -15.48 -7.62 5.44
CA GLY A 68 -15.87 -7.30 6.81
C GLY A 68 -17.33 -6.84 6.93
N ARG A 69 -17.68 -6.25 8.08
CA ARG A 69 -19.08 -5.89 8.39
C ARG A 69 -19.64 -4.81 7.48
N ASN A 70 -18.81 -3.84 7.10
CA ASN A 70 -19.20 -2.66 6.32
C ASN A 70 -18.18 -2.44 5.18
N PRO A 71 -18.22 -3.24 4.10
CA PRO A 71 -17.35 -3.01 2.95
C PRO A 71 -17.73 -1.70 2.24
N THR A 72 -16.74 -1.00 1.70
CA THR A 72 -16.91 0.22 0.90
C THR A 72 -16.66 -0.02 -0.58
N ALA A 73 -16.00 -1.13 -0.93
CA ALA A 73 -15.80 -1.61 -2.28
C ALA A 73 -16.65 -2.86 -2.56
N VAL A 74 -17.58 -2.76 -3.50
CA VAL A 74 -18.55 -3.83 -3.81
C VAL A 74 -18.52 -4.16 -5.30
N ARG A 75 -18.34 -5.44 -5.64
CA ARG A 75 -18.41 -5.90 -7.03
C ARG A 75 -19.84 -5.79 -7.54
N VAL A 76 -20.03 -5.05 -8.62
CA VAL A 76 -21.36 -4.75 -9.21
C VAL A 76 -21.56 -5.39 -10.58
N ALA A 77 -20.49 -5.79 -11.27
CA ALA A 77 -20.56 -6.56 -12.50
C ALA A 77 -19.31 -7.43 -12.67
N GLU A 78 -19.46 -8.51 -13.43
CA GLU A 78 -18.35 -9.36 -13.85
C GLU A 78 -18.63 -10.01 -15.21
N ALA A 79 -17.56 -10.37 -15.93
CA ALA A 79 -17.66 -11.16 -17.15
C ALA A 79 -17.78 -12.65 -16.80
N PRO A 80 -18.35 -13.50 -17.68
CA PRO A 80 -18.45 -14.94 -17.44
C PRO A 80 -17.09 -15.61 -17.15
N THR A 81 -16.01 -15.07 -17.71
CA THR A 81 -14.64 -15.57 -17.56
C THR A 81 -13.90 -14.97 -16.36
N THR A 82 -14.51 -14.03 -15.62
CA THR A 82 -13.84 -13.31 -14.52
C THR A 82 -13.33 -14.26 -13.44
N ASN A 83 -14.15 -15.25 -13.02
CA ASN A 83 -13.77 -16.18 -11.95
C ASN A 83 -12.68 -17.19 -12.36
N THR A 84 -12.48 -17.39 -13.67
CA THR A 84 -11.39 -18.23 -14.22
C THR A 84 -10.16 -17.41 -14.62
N SER A 85 -10.26 -16.09 -14.62
CA SER A 85 -9.15 -15.19 -14.95
C SER A 85 -8.21 -15.06 -13.77
N LEU A 86 -6.91 -15.27 -13.99
CA LEU A 86 -5.88 -15.07 -12.96
C LEU A 86 -5.80 -13.62 -12.46
N THR A 87 -6.26 -12.66 -13.25
CA THR A 87 -6.23 -11.22 -12.94
C THR A 87 -7.60 -10.68 -12.53
N GLY A 88 -8.64 -11.53 -12.55
CA GLY A 88 -10.03 -11.12 -12.36
C GLY A 88 -10.56 -10.24 -13.50
N PHE A 89 -9.99 -10.32 -14.71
CA PHE A 89 -10.37 -9.47 -15.84
C PHE A 89 -11.89 -9.43 -16.05
N GLY A 90 -12.42 -8.22 -16.24
CA GLY A 90 -13.84 -7.97 -16.42
C GLY A 90 -14.64 -7.76 -15.13
N ALA A 91 -14.04 -7.91 -13.95
CA ALA A 91 -14.66 -7.48 -12.69
C ALA A 91 -14.80 -5.95 -12.65
N VAL A 92 -15.97 -5.44 -12.24
CA VAL A 92 -16.24 -4.03 -11.99
C VAL A 92 -16.72 -3.84 -10.56
N VAL A 93 -16.08 -2.91 -9.85
CA VAL A 93 -16.31 -2.62 -8.44
C VAL A 93 -16.75 -1.18 -8.26
N MET A 94 -17.83 -0.98 -7.53
CA MET A 94 -18.31 0.31 -7.05
C MET A 94 -17.61 0.63 -5.73
N MET A 95 -17.06 1.83 -5.58
CA MET A 95 -16.25 2.24 -4.43
C MET A 95 -16.83 3.50 -3.76
N ASP A 96 -16.75 3.54 -2.42
CA ASP A 96 -17.07 4.70 -1.55
C ASP A 96 -16.03 4.78 -0.41
N GLU A 97 -14.76 4.89 -0.81
CA GLU A 97 -13.63 4.70 0.09
C GLU A 97 -13.37 5.93 0.97
N PRO A 98 -13.11 5.76 2.27
CA PRO A 98 -12.70 6.86 3.13
C PRO A 98 -11.30 7.35 2.74
N LEU A 99 -11.10 8.68 2.82
CA LEU A 99 -9.79 9.31 2.71
C LEU A 99 -9.39 9.87 4.06
N THR A 100 -8.22 9.51 4.59
CA THR A 100 -7.78 9.92 5.93
C THR A 100 -6.39 10.58 5.93
N VAL A 101 -6.04 11.25 7.04
CA VAL A 101 -4.70 11.88 7.21
C VAL A 101 -3.57 10.88 7.44
N GLY A 102 -3.89 9.71 8.02
CA GLY A 102 -2.91 8.68 8.38
C GLY A 102 -3.31 7.30 7.82
N PRO A 103 -2.36 6.34 7.78
CA PRO A 103 -2.63 5.01 7.24
C PRO A 103 -3.60 4.19 8.10
N GLU A 104 -3.85 4.58 9.34
CA GLU A 104 -4.81 3.90 10.21
C GLU A 104 -6.24 4.30 9.84
N LEU A 105 -7.15 3.32 9.72
CA LEU A 105 -8.58 3.54 9.46
C LEU A 105 -9.26 4.45 10.50
N GLY A 106 -8.79 4.44 11.75
CA GLY A 106 -9.30 5.29 12.83
C GLY A 106 -8.76 6.73 12.81
N SER A 107 -7.83 7.06 11.90
CA SER A 107 -7.30 8.41 11.78
C SER A 107 -8.34 9.38 11.22
N LYS A 108 -8.06 10.68 11.31
CA LYS A 108 -9.01 11.72 10.91
C LYS A 108 -9.43 11.58 9.45
N LEU A 109 -10.74 11.43 9.22
CA LEU A 109 -11.36 11.46 7.89
C LEU A 109 -11.28 12.88 7.29
N VAL A 110 -10.77 12.98 6.07
CA VAL A 110 -10.61 14.24 5.32
C VAL A 110 -11.48 14.30 4.07
N GLY A 111 -11.98 13.17 3.62
CA GLY A 111 -12.81 13.09 2.42
C GLY A 111 -13.27 11.68 2.10
N LYS A 112 -13.82 11.52 0.90
CA LYS A 112 -14.20 10.24 0.33
C LYS A 112 -13.82 10.17 -1.15
N ALA A 113 -13.43 9.01 -1.63
CA ALA A 113 -13.27 8.71 -3.04
C ALA A 113 -14.43 7.84 -3.52
N GLN A 114 -15.20 8.34 -4.48
CA GLN A 114 -16.43 7.70 -4.94
C GLN A 114 -16.39 7.49 -6.44
N GLY A 115 -16.65 6.26 -6.88
CA GLY A 115 -16.55 5.91 -8.30
C GLY A 115 -16.45 4.42 -8.55
N ILE A 116 -15.79 4.05 -9.65
CA ILE A 116 -15.62 2.65 -10.06
C ILE A 116 -14.16 2.32 -10.33
N TYR A 117 -13.80 1.07 -10.08
CA TYR A 117 -12.60 0.46 -10.64
C TYR A 117 -12.92 -0.88 -11.29
N ALA A 118 -12.14 -1.24 -12.30
CA ALA A 118 -12.32 -2.49 -13.01
C ALA A 118 -10.99 -3.19 -13.26
N SER A 119 -10.96 -4.51 -13.10
CA SER A 119 -9.82 -5.35 -13.51
C SER A 119 -9.71 -5.32 -15.03
N ALA A 120 -8.70 -4.61 -15.53
CA ALA A 120 -8.60 -4.19 -16.93
C ALA A 120 -7.43 -4.80 -17.69
N SER A 121 -6.57 -5.60 -17.04
CA SER A 121 -5.47 -6.30 -17.70
C SER A 121 -5.71 -7.81 -17.72
N GLN A 122 -5.40 -8.45 -18.85
CA GLN A 122 -5.55 -9.90 -19.05
C GLN A 122 -4.31 -10.69 -18.62
N SER A 123 -3.13 -10.07 -18.67
CA SER A 123 -1.83 -10.73 -18.42
C SER A 123 -1.27 -10.49 -17.03
N GLU A 124 -1.63 -9.38 -16.40
CA GLU A 124 -1.17 -8.98 -15.07
C GLU A 124 -2.30 -8.32 -14.28
N VAL A 125 -2.14 -8.19 -12.96
CA VAL A 125 -3.12 -7.46 -12.15
C VAL A 125 -3.01 -5.97 -12.48
N GLY A 126 -4.08 -5.39 -13.02
CA GLY A 126 -4.14 -3.98 -13.39
C GLY A 126 -5.56 -3.46 -13.35
N PHE A 127 -5.73 -2.25 -12.81
CA PHE A 127 -7.03 -1.63 -12.61
C PHE A 127 -7.20 -0.34 -13.42
N LEU A 128 -8.32 -0.22 -14.13
CA LEU A 128 -8.80 1.06 -14.63
C LEU A 128 -9.64 1.72 -13.53
N ASN A 129 -9.28 2.93 -13.12
CA ASN A 129 -9.94 3.65 -12.04
C ASN A 129 -10.61 4.93 -12.57
N ARG A 130 -11.86 5.17 -12.15
CA ARG A 130 -12.57 6.43 -12.39
C ARG A 130 -13.35 6.81 -11.14
N PHE A 131 -12.90 7.83 -10.44
CA PHE A 131 -13.56 8.32 -9.23
C PHE A 131 -13.43 9.83 -9.08
N PHE A 132 -14.28 10.40 -8.23
CA PHE A 132 -14.16 11.75 -7.70
C PHE A 132 -13.68 11.71 -6.25
N ALA A 133 -12.72 12.56 -5.90
CA ALA A 133 -12.29 12.76 -4.52
C ALA A 133 -13.02 13.98 -3.92
N TYR A 134 -13.89 13.74 -2.96
CA TYR A 134 -14.62 14.78 -2.23
C TYR A 134 -13.90 15.11 -0.93
N ILE A 135 -13.06 16.15 -0.96
CA ILE A 135 -12.28 16.61 0.18
C ILE A 135 -13.09 17.64 0.99
N LYS A 136 -13.35 17.35 2.27
CA LYS A 136 -14.19 18.18 3.15
C LYS A 136 -13.42 19.22 3.96
N GLN A 137 -12.09 19.14 4.03
CA GLN A 137 -11.32 19.95 4.97
C GLN A 137 -10.70 21.22 4.35
N ARG A 138 -11.07 22.39 4.89
CA ARG A 138 -10.55 23.72 4.49
C ARG A 138 -9.04 23.87 4.67
N SER A 139 -8.47 23.28 5.73
CA SER A 139 -7.05 23.46 6.08
C SER A 139 -6.06 22.74 5.14
N PHE A 140 -6.53 21.99 4.14
CA PHE A 140 -5.66 21.45 3.09
C PHE A 140 -5.39 22.44 1.94
N PHE A 141 -6.16 23.53 1.87
CA PHE A 141 -6.11 24.51 0.77
C PHE A 141 -5.48 25.85 1.17
N GLU A 142 -5.10 26.01 2.44
CA GLU A 142 -4.39 27.20 2.92
C GLU A 142 -2.88 26.95 2.84
N CYS A 143 -2.30 27.31 1.69
CA CYS A 143 -0.92 27.80 1.58
C CYS A 143 -0.93 29.33 1.65
#